data_AF-A0A1F8R4P2-F1
#
_entry.id   AF-A0A1F8R4P2-F1
#
_cell.length_a   1.000
_cell.length_b   1.000
_cell.length_c   1.000
_cell.angle_alpha   90.00
_cell.angle_beta   90.00
_cell.angle_gamma   90.00
#
_symmetry.space_group_name_H-M   'P 1'
#
loop_
_entity.id
_entity.type
_entity.pdbx_description
1 polymer ?
#
loop_
_entity_poly.entity_id
_entity_poly.type
_entity_poly.pdbx_seq_one_letter_code
_entity_poly.pdbx_strand_id
1 'polypeptide(L)' 'MDAEAVKMLAAGLAMGLGALGPGIGIGILGYGAMQGLARNPEARGPIMTNMILAIAMAEAIGIYALIVAIILAMVA' A
#
# COMPACT_ATOMS: atom_id res chain seq x y z
N MET A 1 -8.15 2.63 30.39
CA MET A 1 -7.18 1.85 29.60
C MET A 1 -5.81 2.15 30.17
N ASP A 2 -4.97 1.14 30.32
CA ASP A 2 -3.55 1.38 30.58
C ASP A 2 -2.88 1.96 29.32
N ALA A 3 -1.69 2.55 29.50
CA ALA A 3 -0.98 3.20 28.39
C ALA A 3 -0.61 2.20 27.28
N GLU A 4 -0.36 0.94 27.65
CA GLU A 4 0.02 -0.12 26.72
C GLU A 4 -1.13 -0.51 25.78
N ALA A 5 -2.35 -0.66 26.29
CA ALA A 5 -3.52 -0.93 25.47
C ALA A 5 -3.80 0.20 24.47
N VAL A 6 -3.58 1.46 24.88
CA VAL A 6 -3.75 2.62 23.97
C VAL A 6 -2.70 2.60 22.85
N LYS A 7 -1.45 2.27 23.16
CA LYS A 7 -0.38 2.14 22.15
C LYS A 7 -0.68 1.06 21.13
N MET A 8 -1.08 -0.12 21.58
CA MET A 8 -1.42 -1.24 20.70
C MET A 8 -2.62 -0.91 19.80
N LEU A 9 -3.62 -0.23 20.34
CA LEU A 9 -4.76 0.27 19.54
C LEU A 9 -4.32 1.31 18.50
N ALA A 10 -3.48 2.27 18.89
CA ALA A 10 -2.96 3.30 17.99
C ALA A 10 -2.10 2.71 16.86
N ALA A 11 -1.25 1.72 17.17
CA ALA A 11 -0.47 1.00 16.17
C ALA A 11 -1.36 0.27 15.16
N GLY A 12 -2.39 -0.45 15.64
CA GLY A 12 -3.36 -1.11 14.78
C GLY A 12 -4.12 -0.14 13.87
N LEU A 13 -4.54 1.01 14.41
CA LEU A 13 -5.21 2.06 13.63
C LEU A 13 -4.29 2.71 12.60
N ALA A 14 -3.04 3.02 12.96
CA ALA A 14 -2.06 3.59 12.06
C ALA A 14 -1.83 2.69 10.83
N MET A 15 -1.62 1.39 11.06
CA MET A 15 -1.44 0.44 9.97
C MET A 15 -2.73 0.21 9.17
N GLY A 16 -3.84 -0.04 9.86
CA GLY A 16 -5.12 -0.37 9.22
C GLY A 16 -5.63 0.74 8.32
N LEU A 17 -5.61 1.99 8.81
CA LEU A 17 -6.03 3.14 8.02
C LEU A 17 -4.99 3.53 6.97
N GLY A 18 -3.70 3.43 7.30
CA GLY A 18 -2.61 3.75 6.37
C GLY A 18 -2.52 2.81 5.16
N ALA A 19 -3.00 1.57 5.30
CA ALA A 19 -3.05 0.59 4.20
C ALA A 19 -4.15 0.87 3.15
N LEU A 20 -5.19 1.64 3.49
CA LEU A 20 -6.33 1.85 2.61
C LEU A 20 -5.94 2.56 1.30
N GLY A 21 -5.14 3.63 1.40
CA GLY A 21 -4.69 4.40 0.25
C GLY A 21 -3.88 3.55 -0.76
N PRO A 22 -2.78 2.91 -0.33
CA PRO A 22 -2.01 1.98 -1.16
C PRO A 22 -2.87 0.84 -1.72
N GLY A 23 -3.67 0.18 -0.89
CA GLY A 23 -4.51 -0.95 -1.33
C GLY A 23 -5.48 -0.56 -2.44
N ILE A 24 -6.16 0.60 -2.31
CA ILE A 24 -7.06 1.12 -3.35
C ILE A 24 -6.25 1.52 -4.59
N GLY A 25 -5.15 2.23 -4.42
CA GLY A 25 -4.30 2.68 -5.53
C GLY A 25 -3.76 1.51 -6.36
N ILE A 26 -3.27 0.47 -5.70
CA ILE A 26 -2.78 -0.76 -6.34
C ILE A 26 -3.90 -1.46 -7.11
N GLY A 27 -5.10 -1.56 -6.54
CA GLY A 27 -6.27 -2.13 -7.22
C GLY A 27 -6.60 -1.38 -8.52
N ILE A 28 -6.60 -0.04 -8.48
CA ILE A 28 -6.86 0.80 -9.66
C ILE A 28 -5.75 0.64 -10.71
N LEU A 29 -4.48 0.66 -10.29
CA LEU A 29 -3.34 0.49 -11.19
C LEU A 29 -3.35 -0.87 -11.88
N GLY A 30 -3.60 -1.95 -11.12
CA GLY A 30 -3.72 -3.30 -11.64
C GLY A 30 -4.88 -3.44 -12.63
N TYR A 31 -6.05 -2.90 -12.30
CA TYR A 31 -7.19 -2.88 -13.21
C TYR A 31 -6.88 -2.14 -14.52
N GLY A 32 -6.25 -0.96 -14.44
CA GLY A 32 -5.84 -0.18 -15.60
C GLY A 32 -4.86 -0.94 -16.51
N ALA A 33 -3.89 -1.64 -15.92
CA ALA A 33 -2.95 -2.47 -16.66
C ALA A 33 -3.65 -3.63 -17.38
N MET A 34 -4.56 -4.33 -16.71
CA MET A 34 -5.33 -5.43 -17.33
C MET A 34 -6.20 -4.94 -18.49
N GLN A 35 -6.83 -3.78 -18.34
CA GLN A 35 -7.59 -3.12 -19.41
C GLN A 35 -6.72 -2.70 -20.59
N GLY A 36 -5.49 -2.24 -20.33
CA GLY A 36 -4.50 -1.91 -21.36
C GLY A 36 -4.05 -3.15 -22.13
N LEU A 37 -3.71 -4.22 -21.40
CA LEU A 37 -3.31 -5.51 -21.97
C LEU A 37 -4.41 -6.16 -22.81
N ALA A 38 -5.66 -6.08 -22.36
CA ALA A 38 -6.81 -6.60 -23.12
C ALA A 38 -6.99 -5.90 -24.47
N ARG A 39 -6.64 -4.61 -24.56
CA ARG A 39 -6.71 -3.82 -25.80
C ARG A 39 -5.49 -4.00 -26.70
N ASN A 40 -4.30 -4.14 -26.11
CA ASN A 40 -3.06 -4.33 -26.86
C ASN A 40 -2.12 -5.32 -26.13
N PRO A 41 -2.22 -6.62 -26.45
CA PRO A 41 -1.37 -7.66 -25.84
C PRO A 41 0.12 -7.51 -26.17
N GLU A 42 0.48 -6.90 -27.30
CA GLU A 42 1.88 -6.72 -27.73
C GLU A 42 2.61 -5.70 -26.83
N ALA A 43 1.88 -4.77 -26.22
CA ALA A 43 2.41 -3.79 -25.27
C ALA A 43 2.67 -4.36 -23.86
N ARG A 44 2.67 -5.69 -23.68
CA ARG A 44 2.75 -6.32 -22.35
C ARG A 44 3.97 -5.92 -21.53
N GLY A 45 5.15 -5.89 -22.14
CA GLY A 45 6.38 -5.51 -21.45
C GLY A 45 6.28 -4.12 -20.83
N PRO A 46 6.11 -3.05 -21.65
CA PRO A 46 5.99 -1.68 -21.15
C PRO A 46 4.86 -1.48 -20.13
N ILE A 47 3.67 -2.07 -20.35
CA ILE A 47 2.54 -1.93 -19.43
C ILE A 47 2.87 -2.53 -18.06
N MET A 48 3.43 -3.74 -18.02
CA MET A 48 3.78 -4.40 -16.76
C MET A 48 4.90 -3.66 -16.02
N THR A 49 5.93 -3.19 -16.72
CA THR A 49 7.03 -2.41 -16.11
C THR A 49 6.50 -1.12 -15.47
N ASN A 50 5.68 -0.36 -16.19
CA ASN A 50 5.11 0.89 -15.67
C ASN A 50 4.14 0.64 -14.51
N MET A 51 3.32 -0.41 -14.60
CA MET A 51 2.41 -0.82 -13.53
C MET A 51 3.18 -1.14 -12.24
N ILE A 52 4.23 -1.97 -12.32
CA ILE A 52 5.02 -2.36 -11.15
C ILE A 52 5.68 -1.13 -10.51
N LEU A 53 6.24 -0.21 -11.31
CA LEU A 53 6.84 1.02 -10.79
C LEU A 53 5.79 1.88 -10.06
N ALA A 54 4.61 2.05 -10.65
CA ALA A 54 3.53 2.81 -10.02
C ALA A 54 3.02 2.14 -8.72
N ILE A 55 2.89 0.81 -8.71
CA ILE A 55 2.53 0.03 -7.53
C ILE A 55 3.59 0.20 -6.43
N ALA A 56 4.87 0.15 -6.77
CA ALA A 56 5.94 0.35 -5.80
C ALA A 56 5.92 1.76 -5.19
N MET A 57 5.59 2.78 -5.98
CA MET A 57 5.42 4.15 -5.48
C MET A 57 4.18 4.28 -4.57
N ALA A 58 3.08 3.61 -4.90
CA ALA A 58 1.89 3.57 -4.05
C ALA A 58 2.16 2.84 -2.73
N GLU A 59 2.88 1.72 -2.78
CA GLU A 59 3.22 0.91 -1.62
C GLU A 59 4.18 1.61 -0.65
N ALA A 60 5.00 2.56 -1.14
CA ALA A 60 5.87 3.35 -0.28
C ALA A 60 5.09 4.07 0.84
N ILE A 61 3.86 4.51 0.56
CA ILE A 61 2.98 5.14 1.56
C ILE A 61 2.55 4.11 2.62
N GLY A 62 2.26 2.88 2.21
CA GLY A 62 1.93 1.77 3.11
C GLY A 62 3.11 1.39 4.02
N ILE A 63 4.32 1.42 3.47
CA ILE A 63 5.55 1.19 4.25
C ILE A 63 5.73 2.26 5.33
N TYR A 64 5.45 3.53 5.04
CA TYR A 64 5.50 4.57 6.08
C TYR A 64 4.48 4.34 7.20
N ALA A 65 3.25 3.91 6.87
CA ALA A 65 2.27 3.53 7.88
C ALA A 65 2.73 2.34 8.73
N LEU A 66 3.35 1.33 8.11
CA LEU A 66 3.92 0.18 8.80
C LEU A 66 5.05 0.59 9.75
N ILE A 67 5.95 1.47 9.30
CA ILE A 67 7.03 1.99 10.14
C ILE A 67 6.47 2.68 11.38
N VAL A 68 5.48 3.56 11.21
CA VAL A 68 4.84 4.26 12.33
C VAL A 68 4.17 3.26 13.29
N ALA A 69 3.45 2.26 12.77
CA ALA A 69 2.82 1.24 13.59
C ALA A 69 3.83 0.42 14.40
N ILE A 70 4.95 0.03 13.79
CA ILE A 70 6.04 -0.70 14.47
C ILE A 70 6.66 0.16 15.57
N ILE A 71 6.93 1.45 15.30
CA ILE A 71 7.48 2.38 16.29
C ILE A 71 6.53 2.51 17.48
N LEU A 72 5.23 2.64 17.25
CA LEU A 72 4.22 2.75 18.32
C LEU A 72 4.08 1.46 19.15
N ALA A 73 4.26 0.30 18.52
CA ALA A 73 4.06 -1.00 19.17
C ALA A 73 5.31 -1.51 19.91
N MET A 74 6.52 -1.18 19.45
CA MET A 74 7.75 -1.83 19.93
C MET A 74 8.82 -0.88 20.44
N VAL A 75 8.72 0.44 20.19
CA VAL A 75 9.80 1.40 20.46
C VAL A 75 9.36 2.53 21.39
N ALA A 76 8.31 3.26 21.03
CA ALA A 76 7.59 4.15 21.94
C ALA A 76 6.89 3.31 23.02
#